data_AF-A0A533X2V3-F1
#
_entry.id   AF-A0A533X2V3-F1
#
_cell.length_a   1.000
_cell.length_b   1.000
_cell.length_c   1.000
_cell.angle_alpha   90.00
_cell.angle_beta   90.00
_cell.angle_gamma   90.00
#
_symmetry.space_group_name_H-M   'P 1'
#
loop_
_entity.id
_entity.type
_entity.pdbx_description
1 polymer ?
#
loop_
_entity_poly.entity_id
_entity_poly.type
_entity_poly.pdbx_seq_one_letter_code
_entity_poly.pdbx_strand_id
1 'polypeptide(L)'
;MSYSNLSQMNFDLSFDQKRFLQKVDGACRSIRPYEEKCYLEERLNDRVVPTFGRIGMLGCPLSKKYGGLGYDMLTYALAMERIGLEG
;
A
#
# COMPACT_ATOMS: atom_id res chain seq x y z
N MET A 1 6.87 32.28 -2.14
CA MET A 1 5.53 31.76 -1.77
C MET A 1 5.56 31.40 -0.30
N SER A 2 4.70 32.03 0.51
CA SER A 2 4.53 31.65 1.92
C SER A 2 3.50 30.53 1.95
N TYR A 3 3.91 29.31 2.34
CA TYR A 3 2.96 28.22 2.56
C TYR A 3 2.35 28.39 3.95
N SER A 4 1.04 28.57 4.01
CA SER A 4 0.31 28.48 5.28
C SER A 4 0.34 27.04 5.74
N ASN A 5 0.85 26.78 6.94
CA ASN A 5 0.75 25.46 7.57
C ASN A 5 -0.70 25.28 8.07
N LEU A 6 -1.57 24.85 7.17
CA LEU A 6 -3.02 24.73 7.40
C LEU A 6 -3.42 23.44 8.13
N SER A 7 -2.50 22.50 8.30
CA SER A 7 -2.82 21.14 8.77
C SER A 7 -2.09 20.81 10.07
N GLN A 8 -2.82 20.60 11.16
CA GLN A 8 -2.27 19.87 12.31
C GLN A 8 -2.47 18.38 12.07
N MET A 9 -1.44 17.71 11.53
CA MET A 9 -1.45 16.27 11.31
C MET A 9 -0.68 15.55 12.43
N ASN A 10 -1.23 14.44 12.91
CA ASN A 10 -0.51 13.49 13.75
C ASN A 10 -0.07 12.31 12.87
N PHE A 11 1.24 12.10 12.79
CA PHE A 11 1.85 11.03 11.99
C PHE A 11 2.29 9.82 12.83
N ASP A 12 1.93 9.79 14.11
CA ASP A 12 2.22 8.65 14.98
C ASP A 12 1.39 7.44 14.56
N LEU A 13 2.08 6.38 14.18
CA LEU A 13 1.46 5.13 13.77
C LEU A 13 1.27 4.19 14.95
N SER A 14 0.06 3.65 15.06
CA SER A 14 -0.25 2.52 15.94
C SER A 14 0.53 1.27 15.56
N PHE A 15 0.58 0.31 16.48
CA PHE A 15 1.20 -0.99 16.23
C PHE A 15 0.58 -1.72 15.03
N ASP A 16 -0.75 -1.68 14.90
CA ASP A 16 -1.46 -2.34 13.81
C ASP A 16 -1.19 -1.69 12.44
N GLN A 17 -1.06 -0.36 12.40
CA GLN A 17 -0.66 0.35 11.18
C GLN A 17 0.75 -0.04 10.76
N LYS A 18 1.71 -0.04 11.69
CA LYS A 18 3.09 -0.47 11.42
C LYS A 18 3.15 -1.91 10.91
N ARG A 19 2.41 -2.82 11.56
CA ARG A 19 2.34 -4.23 11.16
C ARG A 19 1.73 -4.40 9.77
N PHE A 20 0.71 -3.62 9.42
CA PHE A 20 0.13 -3.64 8.08
C PHE A 20 1.11 -3.13 7.03
N LEU A 21 1.80 -2.02 7.27
CA LEU A 21 2.81 -1.49 6.35
C LEU A 21 3.97 -2.46 6.13
N GLN A 22 4.38 -3.23 7.15
CA GLN A 22 5.35 -4.31 6.99
C GLN A 22 4.86 -5.43 6.06
N LYS A 23 3.57 -5.78 6.10
CA LYS A 23 2.98 -6.73 5.15
C LYS A 23 2.99 -6.18 3.73
N VAL A 24 2.72 -4.89 3.55
CA VAL A 24 2.79 -4.21 2.25
C VAL A 24 4.22 -4.25 1.71
N ASP A 25 5.23 -3.91 2.51
CA ASP A 25 6.65 -4.01 2.10
C ASP A 25 7.03 -5.44 1.70
N GLY A 26 6.61 -6.45 2.49
CA GLY A 26 6.82 -7.86 2.16
C GLY A 26 6.15 -8.27 0.85
N ALA A 27 4.92 -7.83 0.61
CA ALA A 27 4.20 -8.06 -0.64
C ALA A 27 4.97 -7.44 -1.83
N CYS A 28 5.37 -6.17 -1.73
CA CYS A 28 6.16 -5.47 -2.74
C CYS A 28 7.46 -6.22 -3.07
N ARG A 29 8.25 -6.59 -2.05
CA ARG A 29 9.49 -7.35 -2.26
C ARG A 29 9.27 -8.70 -2.93
N SER A 30 8.14 -9.35 -2.65
CA SER A 30 7.81 -10.65 -3.24
C SER A 30 7.43 -10.57 -4.72
N ILE A 31 6.86 -9.44 -5.18
CA ILE A 31 6.45 -9.26 -6.57
C ILE A 31 7.56 -8.68 -7.44
N ARG A 32 8.51 -7.92 -6.87
CA ARG A 32 9.56 -7.21 -7.60
C ARG A 32 10.32 -8.04 -8.65
N PRO A 33 10.77 -9.28 -8.38
CA PRO A 33 11.47 -10.08 -9.41
C PRO A 33 10.58 -10.45 -10.60
N TYR A 34 9.27 -10.48 -10.39
CA TYR A 34 8.29 -10.78 -11.43
C TYR A 34 7.91 -9.51 -12.20
N GLU A 35 7.83 -8.35 -11.55
CA GLU A 35 7.57 -7.07 -12.23
C GLU A 35 8.58 -6.81 -13.35
N GLU A 36 9.87 -6.94 -13.06
CA GLU A 36 10.93 -6.74 -14.06
C GLU A 36 10.76 -7.67 -15.27
N LYS A 37 10.44 -8.95 -15.03
CA LYS A 37 10.17 -9.91 -16.09
C LYS A 37 8.94 -9.52 -16.90
N CYS A 38 7.85 -9.13 -16.24
CA CYS A 38 6.60 -8.75 -16.89
C CYS A 38 6.77 -7.49 -17.73
N TYR A 39 7.54 -6.51 -17.23
CA TYR A 39 7.89 -5.28 -17.94
C TYR A 39 8.65 -5.58 -19.24
N LEU A 40 9.68 -6.41 -19.18
CA LEU A 40 10.45 -6.84 -20.37
C LEU A 40 9.60 -7.61 -21.38
N GLU A 41 8.58 -8.34 -20.91
CA GLU A 41 7.64 -9.12 -21.72
C GLU A 41 6.41 -8.30 -22.14
N GLU A 42 6.37 -6.99 -21.87
CA GLU A 42 5.25 -6.07 -22.16
C GLU A 42 3.87 -6.60 -21.69
N ARG A 43 3.84 -7.27 -20.54
CA ARG A 43 2.60 -7.82 -19.96
C ARG A 43 2.38 -7.36 -18.55
N LEU A 44 1.13 -7.42 -18.10
CA LEU A 44 0.78 -7.16 -16.72
C LEU A 44 1.24 -8.31 -15.81
N ASN A 45 1.70 -7.97 -14.61
CA ASN A 45 2.00 -8.95 -13.59
C ASN A 45 0.71 -9.43 -12.90
N ASP A 46 0.28 -10.63 -13.27
CA ASP A 46 -0.91 -11.31 -12.74
C ASP A 46 -0.81 -11.64 -11.25
N ARG A 47 0.36 -11.52 -10.64
CA ARG A 47 0.59 -11.77 -9.20
C ARG A 47 0.26 -10.57 -8.32
N VAL A 48 0.15 -9.37 -8.87
CA VAL A 48 -0.09 -8.13 -8.09
C VAL A 48 -1.41 -8.23 -7.33
N VAL A 49 -2.51 -8.43 -8.05
CA VAL A 49 -3.86 -8.46 -7.47
C VAL A 49 -4.01 -9.59 -6.43
N PRO A 50 -3.62 -10.86 -6.69
CA PRO A 50 -3.69 -11.92 -5.69
C PRO A 50 -2.82 -11.66 -4.46
N THR A 51 -1.65 -11.04 -4.62
CA THR A 51 -0.72 -10.80 -3.50
C THR A 51 -1.23 -9.69 -2.58
N PHE A 52 -1.66 -8.56 -3.15
CA PHE A 52 -2.24 -7.47 -2.37
C PHE A 52 -3.63 -7.79 -1.82
N GLY A 53 -4.41 -8.62 -2.52
CA GLY A 53 -5.68 -9.14 -2.03
C GLY A 53 -5.52 -10.00 -0.78
N ARG A 54 -4.52 -10.89 -0.73
CA ARG A 54 -4.24 -11.74 0.44
C ARG A 54 -3.92 -10.96 1.73
N ILE A 55 -3.35 -9.77 1.61
CA ILE A 55 -3.05 -8.91 2.78
C ILE A 55 -4.13 -7.87 3.07
N GLY A 56 -5.19 -7.79 2.25
CA GLY A 56 -6.29 -6.84 2.40
C GLY A 56 -5.95 -5.41 1.98
N MET A 57 -4.95 -5.21 1.12
CA MET A 57 -4.56 -3.87 0.64
C MET A 57 -5.58 -3.31 -0.38
N LEU A 58 -6.22 -4.18 -1.16
CA LEU A 58 -7.22 -3.78 -2.16
C LEU A 58 -8.48 -3.23 -1.47
N GLY A 59 -8.61 -1.90 -1.40
CA GLY A 59 -9.69 -1.25 -0.65
C GLY A 59 -9.44 -1.20 0.86
N CYS A 60 -8.19 -1.20 1.31
CA CYS A 60 -7.78 -1.15 2.72
C CYS A 60 -8.55 -0.09 3.57
N PRO A 61 -8.80 1.14 3.09
CA PRO A 61 -9.54 2.14 3.86
C PRO A 61 -11.04 1.88 4.00
N LEU A 62 -11.60 1.01 3.15
CA LEU A 62 -13.03 0.71 3.20
C LEU A 62 -13.38 0.05 4.52
N SER A 63 -14.59 0.34 5.00
CA SER A 63 -15.13 -0.27 6.20
C SER A 63 -15.14 -1.80 6.09
N LYS A 64 -14.87 -2.48 7.21
CA LYS A 64 -15.00 -3.94 7.33
C LYS A 64 -16.38 -4.47 6.92
N LYS A 65 -17.43 -3.65 7.06
CA LYS A 65 -18.80 -3.98 6.59
C LYS A 65 -18.83 -4.36 5.10
N TYR A 66 -17.95 -3.77 4.30
CA TYR A 66 -17.85 -3.98 2.86
C TYR A 66 -16.62 -4.82 2.47
N GLY A 67 -15.98 -5.50 3.43
CA GLY A 67 -14.82 -6.37 3.19
C GLY A 67 -13.46 -5.67 3.20
N GLY A 68 -13.39 -4.37 3.52
CA GLY A 68 -12.12 -3.66 3.71
C GLY A 68 -11.52 -3.87 5.10
N LEU A 69 -10.45 -3.13 5.42
CA LEU A 69 -9.77 -3.22 6.73
C LEU A 69 -10.12 -2.06 7.67
N GLY A 70 -10.63 -0.95 7.14
CA GLY A 70 -11.02 0.24 7.90
C GLY A 70 -9.84 1.07 8.38
N TYR A 71 -8.69 1.02 7.69
CA TYR A 71 -7.56 1.89 8.01
C TYR A 71 -7.80 3.33 7.57
N ASP A 72 -7.06 4.26 8.16
CA ASP A 72 -7.13 5.67 7.80
C ASP A 72 -6.36 5.99 6.51
N MET A 73 -6.56 7.22 6.03
CA MET A 73 -5.92 7.70 4.80
C MET A 73 -4.41 7.88 4.95
N LEU A 74 -3.89 8.09 6.17
CA LEU A 74 -2.45 8.14 6.41
C LEU A 74 -1.81 6.77 6.13
N THR A 75 -2.39 5.71 6.68
CA THR A 75 -1.94 4.33 6.45
C THR A 75 -2.00 3.98 4.97
N TYR A 76 -3.07 4.39 4.29
CA TYR A 76 -3.22 4.17 2.86
C TYR A 76 -2.17 4.91 2.04
N ALA A 77 -1.93 6.19 2.34
CA ALA A 77 -0.92 7.00 1.66
C ALA A 77 0.49 6.39 1.80
N LEU A 78 0.88 5.96 3.01
CA LEU A 78 2.17 5.31 3.25
C LEU A 78 2.29 3.96 2.53
N ALA A 79 1.19 3.19 2.49
CA ALA A 79 1.18 1.93 1.74
C ALA A 79 1.33 2.18 0.23
N MET A 80 0.67 3.20 -0.32
CA MET A 80 0.78 3.59 -1.73
C MET A 80 2.16 4.14 -2.06
N GLU A 81 2.74 4.96 -1.20
CA GLU A 81 4.14 5.43 -1.34
C GLU A 81 5.09 4.24 -1.45
N ARG A 82 4.95 3.25 -0.57
CA ARG A 82 5.77 2.05 -0.62
C ARG A 82 5.58 1.27 -1.92
N ILE A 83 4.35 1.09 -2.39
CA ILE A 83 4.04 0.40 -3.65
C ILE A 83 4.66 1.14 -4.84
N GLY A 84 4.61 2.47 -4.84
CA GLY A 84 5.18 3.31 -5.90
C GLY A 84 6.70 3.18 -6.09
N LEU A 85 7.41 2.56 -5.14
CA LEU A 85 8.84 2.28 -5.29
C LEU A 85 9.15 1.05 -6.16
N GLU A 86 8.13 0.28 -6.58
CA GLU A 86 8.34 -0.98 -7.30
C GLU A 86 8.44 -0.84 -8.84
N GLY A 87 8.20 0.35 -9.40
CA GLY A 87 8.55 0.69 -10.80
C GLY A 87 7.64 0.09 -11.86
#